data_AF-A0A926XHB7-F1
#
_entry.id   AF-A0A926XHB7-F1
#
_cell.length_a   1.000
_cell.length_b   1.000
_cell.length_c   1.000
_cell.angle_alpha   90.00
_cell.angle_beta   90.00
_cell.angle_gamma   90.00
#
_symmetry.space_group_name_H-M   'P 1'
#
loop_
_entity.id
_entity.type
_entity.pdbx_description
1 polymer ?
#
loop_
_entity_poly.entity_id
_entity_poly.type
_entity_poly.pdbx_seq_one_letter_code
_entity_poly.pdbx_strand_id
1 'polypeptide(L)'
;MTANAMQSDREECLSAGMDNYVSKPIQMEALLKALAALQPLPRLPISTSAVDFQAIQGLCDMFGENASSVLVEVIDSFLEDTPQILQVIRNAVDAGDAVALRQATHTLKSTSATLGAMTLSNLCKQLEAIAKDDTLAGAPEIASQMEAEYERVRCALQDFHL
;
A
#
# COMPACT_ATOMS: atom_id res chain seq x y z
N MET A 1 42.04 -26.89 14.29
CA MET A 1 41.96 -28.21 13.64
C MET A 1 40.52 -28.69 13.81
N THR A 2 39.58 -28.38 12.91
CA THR A 2 39.22 -29.05 11.62
C THR A 2 38.73 -30.50 11.73
N ALA A 3 37.52 -30.72 11.16
CA ALA A 3 36.97 -31.96 10.56
C ALA A 3 36.60 -33.10 11.53
N ASN A 4 35.65 -34.00 11.30
CA ASN A 4 34.73 -34.34 10.21
C ASN A 4 33.72 -35.30 10.88
N ALA A 5 32.41 -35.08 10.76
CA ALA A 5 31.54 -35.86 9.88
C ALA A 5 31.05 -37.21 10.43
N MET A 6 29.83 -37.50 9.98
CA MET A 6 29.20 -38.81 9.73
C MET A 6 28.14 -39.21 10.78
N GLN A 7 26.85 -39.37 10.48
CA GLN A 7 26.09 -39.98 9.35
C GLN A 7 25.27 -41.13 9.96
N SER A 8 24.02 -41.30 9.48
CA SER A 8 22.89 -42.06 10.06
C SER A 8 22.04 -41.16 10.97
N ASP A 9 20.92 -40.58 10.53
CA ASP A 9 19.72 -41.29 10.03
C ASP A 9 18.99 -40.47 8.95
N ARG A 10 19.63 -40.28 7.79
CA ARG A 10 19.05 -39.52 6.66
C ARG A 10 18.23 -40.39 5.68
N GLU A 11 17.88 -41.62 6.06
CA GLU A 11 17.24 -42.56 5.12
C GLU A 11 15.77 -42.90 5.44
N GLU A 12 15.19 -42.45 6.56
CA GLU A 12 13.80 -42.81 6.91
C GLU A 12 12.71 -41.76 6.59
N CYS A 13 13.06 -40.52 6.23
CA CYS A 13 12.04 -39.48 5.96
C CYS A 13 11.78 -39.17 4.48
N LEU A 14 12.32 -39.97 3.54
CA LEU A 14 12.16 -39.76 2.09
C LEU A 14 11.01 -40.57 1.45
N SER A 15 10.21 -41.32 2.22
CA SER A 15 9.13 -42.15 1.68
C SER A 15 7.72 -41.56 1.81
N ALA A 16 7.55 -40.40 2.47
CA ALA A 16 6.21 -39.90 2.83
C ALA A 16 5.66 -38.75 1.95
N GLY A 17 6.37 -38.29 0.92
CA GLY A 17 5.79 -37.39 -0.09
C GLY A 17 5.11 -36.14 0.47
N MET A 18 5.78 -35.41 1.37
CA MET A 18 5.34 -34.10 1.86
C MET A 18 6.49 -33.09 1.71
N ASP A 19 6.26 -32.10 0.85
CA ASP A 19 7.15 -30.99 0.58
C ASP A 19 7.09 -29.95 1.72
N ASN A 20 8.27 -29.35 1.97
CA ASN A 20 8.53 -28.17 2.80
C ASN A 20 8.57 -28.34 4.32
N TYR A 21 9.71 -28.84 4.80
CA TYR A 21 10.22 -28.46 6.13
C TYR A 21 11.57 -27.76 5.99
N VAL A 22 11.60 -26.44 6.19
CA VAL A 22 12.83 -25.66 6.36
C VAL A 22 12.76 -24.95 7.71
N SER A 23 13.46 -25.53 8.69
CA SER A 23 13.85 -24.85 9.92
C SER A 23 15.01 -23.89 9.64
N LYS A 24 15.09 -22.82 10.44
CA LYS A 24 16.18 -21.83 10.43
C LYS A 24 17.56 -22.50 10.62
N PRO A 25 18.67 -21.89 10.14
CA PRO A 25 18.78 -20.54 9.60
C PRO A 25 19.01 -20.50 8.08
N ILE A 26 18.39 -19.50 7.43
CA ILE A 26 18.47 -19.25 6.00
C ILE A 26 19.88 -18.72 5.66
N GLN A 27 20.64 -19.50 4.89
CA GLN A 27 21.91 -19.05 4.32
C GLN A 27 21.60 -18.02 3.22
N MET A 28 21.92 -16.76 3.51
CA MET A 28 21.51 -15.61 2.71
C MET A 28 22.06 -15.66 1.27
N GLU A 29 23.19 -16.33 1.04
CA GLU A 29 23.74 -16.49 -0.31
C GLU A 29 22.90 -17.42 -1.20
N ALA A 30 22.24 -18.45 -0.64
CA ALA A 30 21.43 -19.38 -1.42
C ALA A 30 20.10 -18.73 -1.87
N LEU A 31 19.53 -17.88 -1.02
CA LEU A 31 18.33 -17.10 -1.32
C LEU A 31 18.59 -16.09 -2.46
N LEU A 32 19.71 -15.37 -2.40
CA LEU A 32 20.08 -14.38 -3.42
C LEU A 32 20.31 -15.02 -4.79
N LYS A 33 20.92 -16.21 -4.83
CA LYS A 33 21.18 -16.94 -6.08
C LYS A 33 19.89 -17.47 -6.73
N ALA A 34 18.92 -17.92 -5.92
CA ALA A 34 17.62 -18.38 -6.42
C ALA A 34 16.77 -17.22 -6.96
N LEU A 35 16.82 -16.05 -6.31
CA LEU A 35 16.10 -14.84 -6.76
C LEU A 35 16.69 -14.27 -8.06
N ALA A 36 18.01 -14.34 -8.26
CA ALA A 36 18.66 -13.84 -9.47
C ALA A 36 18.42 -14.71 -10.72
N ALA A 37 17.98 -15.96 -10.56
CA ALA A 37 17.74 -16.91 -11.65
C ALA A 37 16.31 -16.82 -12.23
N LEU A 38 15.40 -16.12 -11.56
CA LEU A 38 14.06 -15.88 -12.08
C LEU A 38 14.10 -14.64 -12.97
N GLN A 39 13.67 -14.79 -14.23
CA GLN A 39 13.43 -13.66 -15.14
C GLN A 39 12.61 -12.58 -14.42
N PRO A 40 12.78 -11.28 -14.75
CA PRO A 40 12.11 -10.21 -14.04
C PRO A 40 10.60 -10.36 -14.20
N LEU A 41 9.97 -10.95 -13.18
CA LEU A 41 8.55 -10.79 -12.93
C LEU A 41 8.30 -9.27 -12.84
N PRO A 42 7.20 -8.76 -13.41
CA PRO A 42 6.82 -7.38 -13.15
C PRO A 42 6.82 -7.20 -11.64
N ARG A 43 7.66 -6.29 -11.14
CA ARG A 43 7.78 -6.01 -9.71
C ARG A 43 6.42 -5.52 -9.22
N LEU A 44 5.60 -6.45 -8.73
CA LEU A 44 4.55 -6.11 -7.79
C LEU A 44 5.26 -5.45 -6.60
N PRO A 45 4.94 -4.20 -6.26
CA PRO A 45 5.57 -3.54 -5.12
C PRO A 45 5.27 -4.36 -3.88
N ILE A 46 6.34 -4.86 -3.25
CA ILE A 46 6.29 -5.53 -1.95
C ILE A 46 6.08 -4.43 -0.91
N SER A 47 4.80 -4.10 -0.69
CA SER A 47 4.21 -3.59 0.55
C SER A 47 2.75 -4.00 0.51
N THR A 48 2.41 -5.04 1.28
CA THR A 48 1.05 -5.63 1.31
C THR A 48 0.04 -4.77 2.07
N SER A 49 0.48 -3.66 2.68
CA SER A 49 -0.40 -2.70 3.34
C SER A 49 -0.68 -1.52 2.40
N ALA A 50 -1.94 -1.15 2.24
CA ALA A 50 -2.36 0.05 1.52
C ALA A 50 -1.89 1.35 2.19
N VAL A 51 -1.41 1.24 3.43
CA VAL A 51 -1.00 2.36 4.28
C VAL A 51 0.43 2.14 4.78
N ASP A 52 1.25 3.17 4.67
CA ASP A 52 2.60 3.20 5.22
C ASP A 52 2.57 3.47 6.73
N PHE A 53 2.80 2.41 7.52
CA PHE A 53 2.84 2.50 8.98
C PHE A 53 3.99 3.37 9.50
N GLN A 54 5.05 3.60 8.73
CA GLN A 54 6.12 4.51 9.14
C GLN A 54 5.65 5.97 9.14
N ALA A 55 4.77 6.34 8.20
CA ALA A 55 4.15 7.66 8.18
C ALA A 55 3.23 7.87 9.39
N ILE A 56 2.42 6.86 9.73
CA ILE A 56 1.59 6.86 10.94
C ILE A 56 2.46 6.99 12.20
N GLN A 57 3.56 6.23 12.29
CA GLN A 57 4.47 6.33 13.44
C GLN A 57 5.08 7.73 13.56
N GLY A 58 5.50 8.35 12.45
CA GLY A 58 6.01 9.72 12.47
C GLY A 58 4.96 10.73 12.95
N LEU A 59 3.70 10.52 12.58
CA LEU A 59 2.58 11.32 13.08
C LEU A 59 2.39 11.12 14.60
N CYS A 60 2.45 9.88 15.08
CA CYS A 60 2.39 9.57 16.51
C CYS A 60 3.54 10.24 17.30
N ASP A 61 4.77 10.17 16.78
CA ASP A 61 5.95 10.77 17.42
C ASP A 61 5.81 12.30 17.56
N MET A 62 5.09 12.97 16.64
CA MET A 62 4.81 14.41 16.72
C MET A 62 3.82 14.79 17.82
N PHE A 63 2.85 13.92 18.11
CA PHE A 63 1.76 14.20 19.07
C PHE A 63 1.98 13.58 20.46
N GLY A 64 3.00 12.73 20.63
CA GLY A 64 3.39 12.18 21.93
C GLY A 64 2.26 11.42 22.61
N GLU A 65 1.92 11.80 23.84
CA GLU A 65 0.86 11.13 24.63
C GLU A 65 -0.54 11.26 24.01
N ASN A 66 -0.78 12.29 23.18
CA ASN A 66 -2.06 12.50 22.49
C ASN A 66 -2.13 11.81 21.12
N ALA A 67 -1.08 11.10 20.72
CA ALA A 67 -0.98 10.47 19.40
C ALA A 67 -2.17 9.58 19.07
N SER A 68 -2.58 8.74 20.01
CA SER A 68 -3.66 7.77 19.80
C SER A 68 -5.00 8.48 19.53
N SER A 69 -5.38 9.46 20.35
CA SER A 69 -6.65 10.19 20.16
C SER A 69 -6.67 11.01 18.88
N VAL A 70 -5.55 11.66 18.54
CA VAL A 70 -5.44 12.46 17.30
C VAL A 70 -5.48 11.54 16.07
N LEU A 71 -4.80 10.39 16.13
CA LEU A 71 -4.79 9.45 15.02
C LEU A 71 -6.20 8.89 14.75
N VAL A 72 -6.94 8.54 15.81
CA VAL A 72 -8.34 8.10 15.69
C VAL A 72 -9.19 9.18 15.02
N GLU A 73 -9.12 10.43 15.48
CA GLU A 73 -9.88 11.55 14.90
C GLU A 73 -9.53 11.80 13.42
N VAL A 74 -8.25 11.73 13.06
CA VAL A 74 -7.80 11.90 11.67
C VAL A 74 -8.26 10.74 10.78
N ILE A 75 -8.20 9.50 11.30
CA ILE A 75 -8.70 8.32 10.57
C ILE A 75 -10.20 8.44 10.37
N ASP A 76 -10.97 8.75 11.40
CA ASP A 76 -12.43 8.87 11.33
C ASP A 76 -12.85 9.97 10.35
N SER A 77 -12.25 11.17 10.44
CA SER A 77 -12.49 12.24 9.46
C SER A 77 -12.11 11.83 8.05
N PHE A 78 -10.99 11.12 7.85
CA PHE A 78 -10.61 10.64 6.52
C PHE A 78 -11.62 9.64 5.95
N LEU A 79 -12.10 8.70 6.76
CA LEU A 79 -13.10 7.70 6.37
C LEU A 79 -14.47 8.31 6.11
N GLU A 80 -14.80 9.37 6.84
CA GLU A 80 -16.05 10.11 6.66
C GLU A 80 -16.02 11.04 5.46
N ASP A 81 -14.92 11.72 5.14
CA ASP A 81 -14.82 12.76 4.10
C ASP A 81 -14.43 12.23 2.71
N THR A 82 -13.62 11.16 2.66
CA THR A 82 -13.11 10.64 1.38
C THR A 82 -14.21 10.18 0.42
N PRO A 83 -15.30 9.50 0.86
CA PRO A 83 -16.40 9.12 -0.04
C PRO A 83 -17.07 10.32 -0.74
N GLN A 84 -17.30 11.44 -0.04
CA GLN A 84 -17.87 12.65 -0.64
C GLN A 84 -16.89 13.27 -1.62
N ILE A 85 -15.59 13.30 -1.29
CA ILE A 85 -14.56 13.82 -2.20
C ILE A 85 -14.47 12.97 -3.47
N LEU A 86 -14.52 11.64 -3.36
CA LEU A 86 -14.55 10.73 -4.52
C LEU A 86 -15.79 10.97 -5.39
N GLN A 87 -16.96 11.22 -4.78
CA GLN A 87 -18.17 11.56 -5.51
C GLN A 87 -18.03 12.91 -6.25
N VAL A 88 -17.42 13.92 -5.61
CA VAL A 88 -17.14 15.21 -6.25
C VAL A 88 -16.18 15.03 -7.43
N ILE A 89 -15.12 14.23 -7.27
CA ILE A 89 -14.17 13.88 -8.33
C ILE A 89 -14.93 13.27 -9.51
N ARG A 90 -15.79 12.28 -9.27
CA ARG A 90 -16.55 11.60 -10.32
C ARG A 90 -17.48 12.55 -11.07
N ASN A 91 -18.22 13.38 -10.33
CA ASN A 91 -19.09 14.38 -10.93
C ASN A 91 -18.31 15.42 -11.76
N ALA A 92 -17.13 15.84 -11.29
CA ALA A 92 -16.27 16.77 -12.00
C ALA A 92 -15.70 16.16 -13.28
N VAL A 93 -15.34 14.87 -13.25
CA VAL A 93 -14.94 14.12 -14.45
C VAL A 93 -16.09 14.05 -15.46
N ASP A 94 -17.30 13.69 -15.03
CA ASP A 94 -18.47 13.57 -15.91
C ASP A 94 -18.90 14.94 -16.49
N ALA A 95 -18.76 16.01 -15.72
CA ALA A 95 -19.09 17.38 -16.14
C ALA A 95 -17.98 18.07 -16.94
N GLY A 96 -16.79 17.48 -17.01
CA GLY A 96 -15.63 18.10 -17.63
C GLY A 96 -15.04 19.30 -16.85
N ASP A 97 -15.30 19.39 -15.54
CA ASP A 97 -14.88 20.51 -14.70
C ASP A 97 -13.47 20.27 -14.12
N ALA A 98 -12.46 20.67 -14.88
CA ALA A 98 -11.05 20.56 -14.48
C ALA A 98 -10.72 21.34 -13.18
N VAL A 99 -11.44 22.42 -12.88
CA VAL A 99 -11.18 23.24 -11.69
C VAL A 99 -11.67 22.51 -10.45
N ALA A 100 -12.91 22.03 -10.46
CA ALA A 100 -13.47 21.24 -9.37
C ALA A 100 -12.67 19.95 -9.15
N LEU A 101 -12.29 19.27 -10.23
CA LEU A 101 -11.46 18.07 -10.19
C LEU A 101 -10.13 18.31 -9.49
N ARG A 102 -9.43 19.40 -9.84
CA ARG A 102 -8.14 19.77 -9.24
C ARG A 102 -8.27 20.11 -7.76
N GLN A 103 -9.32 20.80 -7.34
CA GLN A 103 -9.53 21.14 -5.94
C GLN A 103 -9.79 19.89 -5.09
N ALA A 104 -10.68 19.01 -5.55
CA ALA A 104 -11.04 17.78 -4.84
C ALA A 104 -9.83 16.83 -4.70
N THR A 105 -9.08 16.64 -5.79
CA THR A 105 -7.86 15.82 -5.79
C THR A 105 -6.75 16.40 -4.93
N HIS A 106 -6.60 17.73 -4.87
CA HIS A 106 -5.59 18.37 -4.03
C HIS A 106 -5.80 18.10 -2.54
N THR A 107 -7.04 18.22 -2.08
CA THR A 107 -7.43 17.92 -0.70
C THR A 107 -7.15 16.46 -0.38
N LEU A 108 -7.68 15.54 -1.19
CA LEU A 108 -7.53 14.10 -0.95
C LEU A 108 -6.07 13.64 -1.03
N LYS A 109 -5.26 14.23 -1.93
CA LYS A 109 -3.82 13.92 -2.04
C LYS A 109 -3.09 14.16 -0.72
N SER A 110 -3.39 15.29 -0.08
CA SER A 110 -2.70 15.76 1.11
C SER A 110 -3.08 14.93 2.32
N THR A 111 -4.39 14.70 2.53
CA THR A 111 -4.88 13.85 3.62
C THR A 111 -4.40 12.40 3.46
N SER A 112 -4.41 11.86 2.24
CA SER A 112 -3.87 10.52 1.95
C SER A 112 -2.37 10.42 2.26
N ALA A 113 -1.58 11.44 1.91
CA ALA A 113 -0.14 11.44 2.18
C ALA A 113 0.17 11.50 3.69
N THR A 114 -0.59 12.30 4.45
CA THR A 114 -0.45 12.41 5.91
C THR A 114 -0.67 11.07 6.59
N LEU A 115 -1.65 10.28 6.13
CA LEU A 115 -1.94 8.96 6.67
C LEU A 115 -1.04 7.85 6.11
N GLY A 116 -0.16 8.14 5.15
CA GLY A 116 0.69 7.12 4.51
C GLY A 116 0.00 6.32 3.40
N ALA A 117 -1.20 6.70 2.96
CA ALA A 117 -1.90 6.13 1.81
C ALA A 117 -1.28 6.63 0.49
N MET A 118 -0.03 6.22 0.24
CA MET A 118 0.80 6.76 -0.83
C MET A 118 0.28 6.44 -2.23
N THR A 119 -0.33 5.27 -2.41
CA THR A 119 -0.93 4.90 -3.71
C THR A 119 -2.10 5.82 -4.05
N LEU A 120 -3.00 6.08 -3.10
CA LEU A 120 -4.12 7.00 -3.28
C LEU A 120 -3.63 8.43 -3.55
N SER A 121 -2.61 8.89 -2.81
CA SER A 121 -1.96 10.19 -3.05
C SER A 121 -1.38 10.30 -4.46
N ASN A 122 -0.77 9.22 -4.98
CA ASN A 122 -0.22 9.20 -6.34
C ASN A 122 -1.30 9.16 -7.43
N LEU A 123 -2.44 8.51 -7.20
CA LEU A 123 -3.58 8.56 -8.11
C LEU A 123 -4.17 9.98 -8.18
N CYS A 124 -4.27 10.69 -7.06
CA CYS A 124 -4.65 12.10 -7.05
C CYS A 124 -3.69 12.97 -7.89
N LYS A 125 -2.37 12.73 -7.81
CA LYS A 125 -1.38 13.47 -8.63
C LYS A 125 -1.56 13.20 -10.12
N GLN A 126 -1.87 11.97 -10.50
CA GLN A 126 -2.15 11.63 -11.90
C GLN A 126 -3.39 12.36 -12.40
N LEU A 127 -4.45 12.40 -11.58
CA LEU A 127 -5.68 13.09 -11.93
C LEU A 127 -5.50 14.62 -12.00
N GLU A 128 -4.70 15.22 -11.11
CA GLU A 128 -4.28 16.63 -11.19
C GLU A 128 -3.53 16.93 -12.49
N ALA A 129 -2.68 16.01 -12.97
CA ALA A 129 -1.94 16.17 -14.22
C ALA A 129 -2.87 16.10 -15.44
N ILE A 130 -3.80 15.13 -15.46
CA ILE A 130 -4.82 15.00 -16.52
C ILE A 130 -5.71 16.23 -16.57
N ALA A 131 -6.11 16.77 -15.42
CA ALA A 131 -6.90 18.00 -15.32
C ALA A 131 -6.16 19.24 -15.87
N LYS A 132 -4.83 19.22 -15.93
CA LYS A 132 -4.02 20.32 -16.45
C LYS A 132 -3.91 20.32 -17.97
N ASP A 133 -4.04 19.15 -18.59
CA ASP A 133 -3.90 18.95 -20.03
C ASP A 133 -5.24 19.06 -20.80
N ASP A 134 -6.32 19.52 -20.14
CA ASP A 134 -7.67 19.83 -20.65
C ASP A 134 -8.39 18.74 -21.48
N THR A 135 -7.79 17.56 -21.61
CA THR A 135 -8.35 16.46 -22.41
C THR A 135 -9.23 15.53 -21.57
N LEU A 136 -9.08 15.54 -20.24
CA LEU A 136 -9.72 14.65 -19.26
C LEU A 136 -9.76 13.16 -19.67
N ALA A 137 -8.94 12.79 -20.65
CA ALA A 137 -8.89 11.48 -21.23
C ALA A 137 -8.19 10.55 -20.23
N GLY A 138 -8.90 9.52 -19.78
CA GLY A 138 -8.43 8.63 -18.72
C GLY A 138 -8.77 9.07 -17.29
N ALA A 139 -9.35 10.26 -17.11
CA ALA A 139 -9.84 10.69 -15.79
C ALA A 139 -10.87 9.74 -15.17
N PRO A 140 -11.84 9.16 -15.92
CA PRO A 140 -12.77 8.17 -15.37
C PRO A 140 -12.09 6.88 -14.89
N GLU A 141 -11.05 6.43 -15.60
CA GLU A 141 -10.32 5.21 -15.24
C GLU A 141 -9.53 5.42 -13.94
N ILE A 142 -8.83 6.55 -13.82
CA ILE A 142 -8.12 6.92 -12.59
C ILE A 142 -9.10 7.11 -11.42
N ALA A 143 -10.25 7.75 -11.64
CA ALA A 143 -11.28 7.88 -10.61
C ALA A 143 -11.77 6.51 -10.09
N SER A 144 -11.99 5.54 -10.97
CA SER A 144 -12.34 4.18 -10.56
C SER A 144 -11.22 3.47 -9.80
N GLN A 145 -9.96 3.68 -10.20
CA GLN A 145 -8.81 3.16 -9.45
C GLN A 145 -8.71 3.78 -8.05
N MET A 146 -9.05 5.07 -7.90
CA MET A 146 -9.09 5.75 -6.60
C MET A 146 -10.15 5.17 -5.66
N GLU A 147 -11.35 4.86 -6.17
CA GLU A 147 -12.40 4.18 -5.40
C GLU A 147 -11.91 2.81 -4.88
N ALA A 148 -11.26 2.01 -5.75
CA ALA A 148 -10.73 0.70 -5.37
C ALA A 148 -9.54 0.78 -4.40
N GLU A 149 -8.69 1.80 -4.53
CA GLU A 149 -7.60 2.05 -3.60
C GLU A 149 -8.12 2.52 -2.24
N TYR A 150 -9.13 3.40 -2.22
CA TYR A 150 -9.76 3.87 -0.99
C TYR A 150 -10.32 2.70 -0.18
N GLU A 151 -10.99 1.73 -0.80
CA GLU A 151 -11.46 0.54 -0.08
C GLU A 151 -10.32 -0.27 0.54
N ARG A 152 -9.16 -0.38 -0.13
CA ARG A 152 -7.98 -1.04 0.44
C ARG A 152 -7.42 -0.27 1.62
N VAL A 153 -7.33 1.06 1.52
CA VAL A 153 -6.91 1.94 2.63
C VAL A 153 -7.88 1.84 3.80
N ARG A 154 -9.19 1.89 3.53
CA ARG A 154 -10.25 1.78 4.54
C ARG A 154 -10.14 0.47 5.32
N CYS A 155 -10.00 -0.66 4.63
CA CYS A 155 -9.80 -1.95 5.30
C CYS A 155 -8.53 -1.95 6.17
N ALA A 156 -7.41 -1.44 5.65
CA ALA A 156 -6.16 -1.38 6.40
C ALA A 156 -6.24 -0.49 7.66
N LEU A 157 -6.96 0.64 7.58
CA LEU A 157 -7.18 1.54 8.73
C LEU A 157 -8.17 0.95 9.76
N GLN A 158 -9.18 0.21 9.31
CA GLN A 158 -10.11 -0.49 10.21
C GLN A 158 -9.43 -1.65 10.95
N ASP A 159 -8.55 -2.39 10.28
CA ASP A 159 -7.75 -3.45 10.91
C ASP A 159 -6.75 -2.90 11.94
N PHE A 160 -6.33 -1.63 11.79
CA PHE A 160 -5.46 -0.94 12.74
C PHE A 160 -6.20 -0.46 14.00
N HIS A 161 -7.54 -0.43 13.97
CA HIS A 161 -8.39 0.02 15.07
C HIS A 161 -8.78 -1.11 16.06
N LEU A 162 -8.13 -2.27 15.98
CA LEU A 162 -8.28 -3.46 16.84
C LEU A 162 -6.96 -3.82 17.54
#